data_AF-A0A370K998-F1
#
_entry.id   AF-A0A370K998-F1
#
_cell.length_a   1.000
_cell.length_b   1.000
_cell.length_c   1.000
_cell.angle_alpha   90.00
_cell.angle_beta   90.00
_cell.angle_gamma   90.00
#
_symmetry.space_group_name_H-M   'P 1'
#
loop_
_entity.id
_entity.type
_entity.pdbx_description
1 polymer ?
#
loop_
_entity_poly.entity_id
_entity_poly.type
_entity_poly.pdbx_seq_one_letter_code
_entity_poly.pdbx_strand_id
1 'polypeptide(L)'
;MGTHMNSEMTGPDTFTSATGFSISLNDCPAGMDSIQYQIDPVTSVVNSANSVVALDGSSTATGVGIQLLDNKGTAALPLSTPITFHGYNQNVGGNYSIPLKARYYQTGDRVGAGKANTSVTFTMAYD
;
A
#
# COMPACT_ATOMS: atom_id res chain seq x y z
N MET A 1 10.19 4.54 -1.80
CA MET A 1 10.57 3.25 -1.20
C MET A 1 12.08 2.97 -1.34
N GLY A 2 12.93 4.00 -1.35
CA GLY A 2 14.38 3.84 -1.53
C GLY A 2 14.82 3.48 -2.96
N THR A 3 16.11 3.22 -3.11
CA THR A 3 16.78 2.77 -4.34
C THR A 3 16.95 1.26 -4.30
N HIS A 4 16.65 0.58 -5.41
CA HIS A 4 16.75 -0.87 -5.57
C HIS A 4 17.50 -1.22 -6.84
N MET A 5 18.20 -2.34 -6.85
CA MET A 5 18.90 -2.84 -8.05
C MET A 5 17.94 -3.66 -8.91
N ASN A 6 18.00 -3.48 -10.22
CA ASN A 6 17.18 -4.28 -11.15
C ASN A 6 17.45 -5.80 -10.99
N SER A 7 18.62 -6.21 -10.49
CA SER A 7 18.96 -7.61 -10.23
C SER A 7 18.14 -8.27 -9.12
N GLU A 8 17.45 -7.49 -8.27
CA GLU A 8 16.50 -8.02 -7.28
C GLU A 8 15.22 -8.55 -7.94
N MET A 9 14.97 -8.13 -9.18
CA MET A 9 13.77 -8.41 -9.96
C MET A 9 14.18 -9.22 -11.20
N THR A 10 14.05 -10.54 -11.10
CA THR A 10 14.59 -11.51 -12.08
C THR A 10 13.55 -12.05 -13.06
N GLY A 11 12.31 -11.58 -12.97
CA GLY A 11 11.19 -11.99 -13.82
C GLY A 11 9.84 -11.51 -13.25
N PRO A 12 8.75 -11.60 -14.03
CA PRO A 12 7.42 -11.31 -13.52
C PRO A 12 7.14 -11.99 -12.18
N ASP A 13 6.39 -11.30 -11.32
CA ASP A 13 6.01 -11.73 -9.97
C ASP A 13 7.13 -11.73 -8.92
N THR A 14 8.36 -11.37 -9.30
CA THR A 14 9.43 -11.04 -8.34
C THR A 14 9.28 -9.62 -7.80
N PHE A 15 9.90 -9.34 -6.66
CA PHE A 15 9.69 -8.10 -5.93
C PHE A 15 10.88 -7.76 -5.05
N THR A 16 10.98 -6.48 -4.68
CA THR A 16 12.01 -6.00 -3.77
C THR A 16 11.68 -6.30 -2.31
N SER A 17 12.63 -6.02 -1.42
CA SER A 17 12.33 -5.94 0.02
C SER A 17 11.21 -4.91 0.30
N ALA A 18 10.36 -5.23 1.29
CA ALA A 18 9.23 -4.38 1.64
C ALA A 18 9.64 -3.23 2.56
N THR A 19 9.17 -2.03 2.24
CA THR A 19 9.30 -0.83 3.08
C THR A 19 8.04 -0.67 3.92
N GLY A 20 8.20 -0.58 5.24
CA GLY A 20 7.11 -0.28 6.15
C GLY A 20 6.75 1.20 6.17
N PHE A 21 5.46 1.50 6.29
CA PHE A 21 4.94 2.82 6.56
C PHE A 21 3.71 2.71 7.47
N SER A 22 3.37 3.78 8.16
CA SER A 22 2.20 3.79 9.04
C SER A 22 1.34 5.01 8.79
N ILE A 23 0.04 4.82 8.92
CA ILE A 23 -0.94 5.89 8.90
C ILE A 23 -1.34 6.16 10.35
N SER A 24 -1.00 7.35 10.84
CA SER A 24 -1.29 7.77 12.21
C SER A 24 -2.70 8.33 12.30
N LEU A 25 -3.49 7.80 13.23
CA LEU A 25 -4.81 8.29 13.59
C LEU A 25 -4.67 8.98 14.94
N ASN A 26 -4.89 10.29 14.99
CA ASN A 26 -4.73 11.05 16.23
C ASN A 26 -6.09 11.46 16.77
N ASP A 27 -6.22 11.47 18.10
CA ASP A 27 -7.36 11.96 18.85
C ASP A 27 -8.71 11.36 18.40
N CYS A 28 -8.73 10.05 18.15
CA CYS A 28 -9.97 9.34 17.82
C CYS A 28 -10.92 9.38 19.04
N PRO A 29 -12.16 9.88 18.91
CA PRO A 29 -13.11 9.95 20.02
C PRO A 29 -13.41 8.58 20.64
N ALA A 30 -13.90 8.56 21.88
CA ALA A 30 -14.56 7.38 22.44
C ALA A 30 -16.03 7.33 21.97
N GLY A 31 -16.65 6.15 22.02
CA GLY A 31 -18.07 5.94 21.73
C GLY A 31 -18.44 5.78 20.26
N MET A 32 -17.46 5.68 19.36
CA MET A 32 -17.69 5.22 17.98
C MET A 32 -17.79 3.69 17.98
N ASP A 33 -18.63 3.13 17.11
CA ASP A 33 -18.77 1.68 16.95
C ASP A 33 -17.55 1.11 16.21
N SER A 34 -17.06 1.81 15.18
CA SER A 34 -15.90 1.35 14.42
C SER A 34 -15.14 2.45 13.68
N ILE A 35 -13.86 2.17 13.41
CA ILE A 35 -13.07 2.92 12.42
C ILE A 35 -12.85 1.99 11.24
N GLN A 36 -13.21 2.45 10.05
CA GLN A 36 -12.89 1.78 8.80
C GLN A 36 -11.95 2.64 7.96
N TYR A 37 -11.15 1.99 7.13
CA TYR A 37 -10.32 2.67 6.15
C TYR A 37 -10.37 1.98 4.80
N GLN A 38 -10.16 2.75 3.74
CA GLN A 38 -10.09 2.27 2.38
C GLN A 38 -8.90 2.91 1.69
N ILE A 39 -8.20 2.13 0.86
CA ILE A 39 -7.14 2.63 -0.01
C ILE A 39 -7.57 2.50 -1.46
N ASP A 40 -7.64 3.63 -2.14
CA ASP A 40 -8.02 3.75 -3.54
C ASP A 40 -6.82 4.10 -4.39
N PRO A 41 -6.53 3.34 -5.46
CA PRO A 41 -5.42 3.64 -6.34
C PRO A 41 -5.72 4.89 -7.19
N VAL A 42 -4.74 5.81 -7.33
CA VAL A 42 -4.85 6.98 -8.23
C VAL A 42 -4.42 6.61 -9.65
N THR A 43 -3.66 5.53 -9.79
CA THR A 43 -3.24 4.95 -11.07
C THR A 43 -4.00 3.64 -11.34
N SER A 44 -3.88 3.10 -12.56
CA SER A 44 -4.49 1.82 -12.89
C SER A 44 -3.93 0.68 -12.05
N VAL A 45 -4.79 -0.26 -11.64
CA VAL A 45 -4.36 -1.53 -11.02
C VAL A 45 -3.85 -2.46 -12.13
N VAL A 46 -2.58 -2.87 -12.05
CA VAL A 46 -1.92 -3.71 -13.06
C VAL A 46 -1.90 -5.19 -12.69
N ASN A 47 -2.06 -5.50 -11.39
CA ASN A 47 -2.31 -6.86 -10.91
C ASN A 47 -3.21 -6.77 -9.68
N SER A 48 -4.51 -7.04 -9.85
CA SER A 48 -5.50 -6.94 -8.78
C SER A 48 -5.36 -8.03 -7.72
N ALA A 49 -4.99 -9.27 -8.12
CA ALA A 49 -4.78 -10.38 -7.20
C ALA A 49 -3.66 -10.11 -6.19
N ASN A 50 -2.69 -9.29 -6.58
CA ASN A 50 -1.55 -8.91 -5.75
C ASN A 50 -1.59 -7.45 -5.29
N SER A 51 -2.67 -6.70 -5.53
CA SER A 51 -2.77 -5.27 -5.16
C SER A 51 -1.61 -4.41 -5.69
N VAL A 52 -1.25 -4.62 -6.95
CA VAL A 52 -0.18 -3.88 -7.64
C VAL A 52 -0.79 -2.74 -8.44
N VAL A 53 -0.36 -1.52 -8.14
CA VAL A 53 -0.75 -0.30 -8.85
C VAL A 53 0.35 0.12 -9.83
N ALA A 54 -0.05 0.76 -10.92
CA ALA A 54 0.88 1.32 -11.89
C ALA A 54 1.67 2.49 -11.29
N LEU A 55 2.81 2.79 -11.92
CA LEU A 55 3.53 4.02 -11.68
C LEU A 55 2.76 5.22 -12.25
N ASP A 56 2.99 6.40 -11.67
CA ASP A 56 2.44 7.65 -12.19
C ASP A 56 3.19 8.14 -13.44
N GLY A 57 2.61 9.11 -14.16
CA GLY A 57 3.18 9.65 -15.40
C GLY A 57 4.50 10.43 -15.23
N SER A 58 4.95 10.70 -14.00
CA SER A 58 6.25 11.33 -13.73
C SER A 58 7.41 10.31 -13.67
N SER A 59 7.06 9.03 -13.64
CA SER A 59 7.97 7.92 -13.51
C SER A 59 8.62 7.56 -14.85
N THR A 60 9.85 7.07 -14.77
CA THR A 60 10.64 6.67 -15.96
C THR A 60 11.07 5.20 -15.91
N ALA A 61 10.91 4.54 -14.76
CA ALA A 61 11.11 3.10 -14.67
C ALA A 61 10.02 2.36 -15.46
N THR A 62 10.36 1.19 -15.98
CA THR A 62 9.43 0.35 -16.74
C THR A 62 9.47 -1.09 -16.23
N GLY A 63 8.40 -1.84 -16.49
CA GLY A 63 8.29 -3.24 -16.08
C GLY A 63 8.10 -3.45 -14.58
N VAL A 64 7.76 -2.40 -13.83
CA VAL A 64 7.49 -2.47 -12.38
C VAL A 64 6.20 -1.74 -12.05
N GLY A 65 5.51 -2.22 -11.02
CA GLY A 65 4.46 -1.52 -10.29
C GLY A 65 4.78 -1.45 -8.80
N ILE A 66 3.87 -0.90 -8.01
CA ILE A 66 3.99 -0.83 -6.56
C ILE A 66 2.92 -1.71 -5.93
N GLN A 67 3.36 -2.69 -5.13
CA GLN A 67 2.48 -3.57 -4.39
C GLN A 67 2.20 -3.02 -3.00
N LEU A 68 0.93 -3.01 -2.59
CA LEU A 68 0.50 -2.71 -1.23
C LEU A 68 0.21 -4.00 -0.44
N LEU A 69 0.68 -4.05 0.80
CA LEU A 69 0.67 -5.22 1.67
C LEU A 69 0.16 -4.86 3.06
N ASP A 70 -0.33 -5.88 3.76
CA ASP A 70 -0.57 -5.82 5.19
C ASP A 70 0.72 -5.54 6.00
N ASN A 71 0.57 -5.27 7.31
CA ASN A 71 1.71 -5.04 8.21
C ASN A 71 2.73 -6.20 8.21
N LYS A 72 2.27 -7.44 8.04
CA LYS A 72 3.14 -8.61 8.03
C LYS A 72 3.98 -8.67 6.75
N GLY A 73 3.50 -8.07 5.65
CA GLY A 73 4.12 -8.15 4.33
C GLY A 73 3.81 -9.47 3.64
N THR A 74 2.80 -10.20 4.11
CA THR A 74 2.47 -11.56 3.66
C THR A 74 1.25 -11.61 2.76
N ALA A 75 0.31 -10.68 2.94
CA ALA A 75 -0.91 -10.60 2.15
C ALA A 75 -1.00 -9.27 1.41
N ALA A 76 -1.53 -9.34 0.18
CA ALA A 76 -1.91 -8.15 -0.58
C ALA A 76 -3.01 -7.39 0.15
N LEU A 77 -2.88 -6.07 0.23
CA LEU A 77 -3.87 -5.21 0.89
C LEU A 77 -5.07 -5.01 -0.05
N PRO A 78 -6.31 -5.34 0.35
CA PRO A 78 -7.48 -5.10 -0.49
C PRO A 78 -7.56 -3.64 -0.96
N LEU A 79 -7.73 -3.44 -2.26
CA LEU A 79 -7.87 -2.10 -2.85
C LEU A 79 -9.36 -1.79 -3.05
N SER A 80 -9.72 -0.50 -2.91
CA SER A 80 -11.09 0.01 -3.12
C SER A 80 -12.18 -0.77 -2.38
N THR A 81 -11.82 -1.27 -1.20
CA THR A 81 -12.71 -2.02 -0.31
C THR A 81 -12.52 -1.50 1.11
N PRO A 82 -13.61 -1.22 1.86
CA PRO A 82 -13.51 -0.85 3.26
C PRO A 82 -12.90 -1.96 4.13
N ILE A 83 -11.98 -1.58 5.02
CA ILE A 83 -11.30 -2.47 5.96
C ILE A 83 -11.53 -1.95 7.37
N THR A 84 -12.09 -2.79 8.24
CA THR A 84 -12.27 -2.46 9.67
C THR A 84 -10.92 -2.44 10.38
N PHE A 85 -10.63 -1.34 11.08
CA PHE A 85 -9.45 -1.23 11.95
C PHE A 85 -9.74 -1.81 13.32
N HIS A 86 -9.29 -3.04 13.55
CA HIS A 86 -9.50 -3.78 14.80
C HIS A 86 -8.66 -3.28 16.00
N GLY A 87 -7.78 -2.29 15.81
CA GLY A 87 -6.97 -1.73 16.89
C GLY A 87 -7.67 -0.66 17.72
N TYR A 88 -8.84 -0.17 17.28
CA TYR A 88 -9.57 0.90 17.96
C TYR A 88 -10.28 0.40 19.24
N ASN A 89 -10.16 1.16 20.33
CA ASN A 89 -10.88 0.92 21.58
C ASN A 89 -11.96 1.98 21.78
N GLN A 90 -13.21 1.60 21.52
CA GLN A 90 -14.39 2.47 21.66
C GLN A 90 -14.61 3.04 23.07
N ASN A 91 -14.14 2.37 24.13
CA ASN A 91 -14.36 2.83 25.51
C ASN A 91 -13.45 3.98 25.91
N VAL A 92 -12.32 4.16 25.20
CA VAL A 92 -11.27 5.10 25.59
C VAL A 92 -10.97 6.12 24.49
N GLY A 93 -11.14 5.75 23.22
CA GLY A 93 -10.62 6.55 22.12
C GLY A 93 -9.09 6.59 22.13
N GLY A 94 -8.49 7.61 21.52
CA GLY A 94 -7.05 7.88 21.59
C GLY A 94 -6.30 7.86 20.25
N ASN A 95 -4.99 7.61 20.33
CA ASN A 95 -4.09 7.63 19.20
C ASN A 95 -3.78 6.21 18.73
N TYR A 96 -3.89 5.99 17.43
CA TYR A 96 -3.71 4.69 16.81
C TYR A 96 -2.79 4.79 15.59
N SER A 97 -2.29 3.63 15.16
CA SER A 97 -1.44 3.52 13.98
C SER A 97 -1.87 2.31 13.17
N ILE A 98 -2.06 2.51 11.86
CA ILE A 98 -2.30 1.43 10.90
C ILE A 98 -0.98 1.17 10.17
N PRO A 99 -0.21 0.15 10.57
CA PRO A 99 1.04 -0.20 9.89
C PRO A 99 0.75 -0.99 8.63
N LEU A 100 1.42 -0.61 7.54
CA LEU A 100 1.31 -1.20 6.20
C LEU A 100 2.69 -1.35 5.60
N LYS A 101 2.78 -2.10 4.50
CA LYS A 101 4.01 -2.27 3.74
C LYS A 101 3.78 -2.04 2.26
N ALA A 102 4.83 -1.57 1.59
CA ALA A 102 4.85 -1.45 0.14
C ALA A 102 6.18 -1.95 -0.43
N ARG A 103 6.18 -2.45 -1.66
CA ARG A 103 7.39 -2.87 -2.38
C ARG A 103 7.24 -2.66 -3.88
N TYR A 104 8.36 -2.59 -4.60
CA TYR A 104 8.30 -2.71 -6.06
C TYR A 104 8.00 -4.15 -6.45
N TYR A 105 7.21 -4.31 -7.50
CA TYR A 105 6.75 -5.59 -8.02
C TYR A 105 7.00 -5.62 -9.52
N GLN A 106 7.71 -6.63 -10.00
CA GLN A 106 8.01 -6.75 -11.42
C GLN A 106 6.77 -7.23 -12.19
N THR A 107 6.33 -6.42 -13.15
CA THR A 107 5.13 -6.65 -13.96
C THR A 107 5.45 -7.00 -15.41
N GLY A 108 6.65 -6.67 -15.89
CA GLY A 108 7.12 -7.01 -17.24
C GLY A 108 8.37 -7.88 -17.23
N ASP A 109 8.73 -8.46 -18.38
CA ASP A 109 9.87 -9.37 -18.51
C ASP A 109 11.22 -8.75 -18.14
N ARG A 110 11.34 -7.42 -18.26
CA ARG A 110 12.55 -6.66 -17.94
C ARG A 110 12.21 -5.39 -17.16
N VAL A 111 13.01 -5.07 -16.17
CA VAL A 111 12.94 -3.81 -15.44
C VAL A 111 13.86 -2.77 -16.07
N GLY A 112 13.30 -1.63 -16.46
CA GLY A 112 14.05 -0.45 -16.88
C GLY A 112 14.34 0.46 -15.69
N ALA A 113 15.57 0.96 -15.58
CA ALA A 113 15.96 1.88 -14.50
C ALA A 113 15.25 3.23 -14.63
N GLY A 114 14.92 3.85 -13.49
CA GLY A 114 14.29 5.16 -13.49
C GLY A 114 13.60 5.51 -12.18
N LYS A 115 12.93 6.66 -12.16
CA LYS A 115 12.02 7.02 -11.06
C LYS A 115 10.79 6.13 -11.10
N ALA A 116 10.34 5.70 -9.94
CA ALA A 116 9.17 4.84 -9.79
C ALA A 116 8.31 5.35 -8.64
N ASN A 117 7.36 6.23 -8.99
CA ASN A 117 6.45 6.89 -8.09
C ASN A 117 5.02 6.43 -8.37
N THR A 118 4.16 6.49 -7.36
CA THR A 118 2.72 6.33 -7.51
C THR A 118 2.03 7.12 -6.41
N SER A 119 0.71 7.18 -6.46
CA SER A 119 -0.10 7.76 -5.40
C SER A 119 -1.35 6.91 -5.18
N VAL A 120 -1.81 6.90 -3.93
CA VAL A 120 -3.07 6.29 -3.50
C VAL A 120 -3.81 7.27 -2.59
N THR A 121 -5.12 7.19 -2.58
CA THR A 121 -5.99 7.92 -1.68
C THR A 121 -6.33 7.04 -0.50
N PHE A 122 -6.17 7.56 0.71
CA PHE A 122 -6.59 6.91 1.94
C PHE A 122 -7.85 7.60 2.46
N THR A 123 -8.94 6.86 2.59
CA THR A 123 -10.22 7.34 3.08
C THR A 123 -10.52 6.69 4.41
N MET A 124 -10.93 7.49 5.40
CA MET A 124 -11.40 7.01 6.69
C MET A 124 -12.91 7.17 6.79
N ALA A 125 -13.56 6.16 7.33
CA ALA A 125 -14.96 6.22 7.74
C ALA A 125 -15.07 5.91 9.24
N TYR A 126 -15.98 6.62 9.89
CA TYR A 126 -16.26 6.51 11.31
C TYR A 126 -17.74 6.20 11.43
N ASP A 127 -18.05 5.11 12.13
CA ASP A 127 -19.42 4.69 12.46
C ASP A 127 -19.60 4.76 13.97
#